data_AF-A0A0H5CQV1-F1
#
_entry.id   AF-A0A0H5CQV1-F1
#
_cell.length_a   1.000
_cell.length_b   1.000
_cell.length_c   1.000
_cell.angle_alpha   90.00
_cell.angle_beta   90.00
_cell.angle_gamma   90.00
#
_symmetry.space_group_name_H-M   'P 1'
#
loop_
_entity.id
_entity.type
_entity.pdbx_description
1 polymer ?
#
loop_
_entity_poly.entity_id
_entity_poly.type
_entity_poly.pdbx_seq_one_letter_code
_entity_poly.pdbx_strand_id
1 'polypeptide(L)'
;MQREQSEELLPDEELESYLAALAPDGDAETTASGRRFGGAEVYQLRLSLMANERLRELAAYRQTSPMALAQEWVMQRLEWESQQLQRS
;
A
#
# COMPACT_ATOMS: atom_id res chain seq x y z
N MET A 1 42.32 31.27 -36.57
CA MET A 1 42.88 30.48 -35.46
C MET A 1 41.76 29.59 -34.94
N GLN A 2 41.67 28.36 -35.46
CA GLN A 2 40.93 27.25 -34.87
C GLN A 2 41.84 26.62 -33.80
N ARG A 3 41.35 26.44 -32.57
CA ARG A 3 41.66 25.39 -31.58
C ARG A 3 40.45 25.35 -30.63
N GLU A 4 39.58 24.33 -30.76
CA GLU A 4 39.44 23.20 -29.81
C GLU A 4 38.75 23.70 -28.52
N GLN A 5 37.55 23.28 -28.11
CA GLN A 5 36.96 21.94 -28.12
C GLN A 5 35.45 22.02 -28.37
N SER A 6 35.02 21.25 -29.36
CA SER A 6 33.71 20.62 -29.32
C SER A 6 33.76 19.52 -28.25
N GLU A 7 33.21 19.81 -27.07
CA GLU A 7 32.64 18.80 -26.17
C GLU A 7 31.18 19.26 -26.01
N GLU A 8 30.33 19.05 -27.02
CA GLU A 8 29.49 17.84 -27.06
C GLU A 8 28.79 17.78 -25.70
N LEU A 9 27.61 18.39 -25.49
CA LEU A 9 26.28 17.78 -25.68
C LEU A 9 26.17 16.26 -25.43
N LEU A 10 27.23 15.61 -24.98
CA LEU A 10 27.21 14.38 -24.22
C LEU A 10 26.81 14.78 -22.80
N PRO A 11 25.80 14.15 -22.22
CA PRO A 11 25.58 14.31 -20.81
C PRO A 11 26.86 13.86 -20.08
N ASP A 12 27.33 14.67 -19.13
CA ASP A 12 28.48 14.37 -18.31
C ASP A 12 28.18 13.06 -17.55
N GLU A 13 28.73 11.93 -18.03
CA GLU A 13 28.40 10.59 -17.53
C GLU A 13 28.69 10.46 -16.03
N GLU A 14 29.68 11.19 -15.52
CA GLU A 14 29.99 11.29 -14.09
C GLU A 14 28.85 11.99 -13.34
N LEU A 15 28.35 13.10 -13.89
CA LEU A 15 27.19 13.80 -13.35
C LEU A 15 25.92 12.94 -13.42
N GLU A 16 25.70 12.21 -14.52
CA GLU A 16 24.58 11.27 -14.64
C GLU A 16 24.68 10.12 -13.64
N SER A 17 25.88 9.58 -13.41
CA SER A 17 26.10 8.53 -12.40
C SER A 17 25.82 9.03 -10.99
N TYR A 18 26.30 10.23 -10.65
CA TYR A 18 26.01 10.89 -9.38
C TYR A 18 24.51 11.16 -9.20
N LEU A 19 23.85 11.66 -10.25
CA LEU A 19 22.41 11.90 -10.24
C LEU A 19 21.60 10.62 -10.19
N ALA A 20 22.05 9.51 -10.79
CA ALA A 20 21.41 8.21 -10.72
C ALA A 20 21.55 7.56 -9.34
N ALA A 21 22.69 7.76 -8.67
CA ALA A 21 22.91 7.29 -7.30
C ALA A 21 22.07 8.06 -6.26
N LEU A 22 21.79 9.34 -6.54
CA LEU A 22 20.95 10.22 -5.71
C LEU A 22 19.48 10.23 -6.13
N ALA A 23 19.18 9.79 -7.36
CA ALA A 23 17.82 9.63 -7.81
C ALA A 23 17.17 8.60 -6.89
N PRO A 24 16.03 8.93 -6.24
CA PRO A 24 15.26 7.91 -5.58
C PRO A 24 14.97 6.83 -6.65
N ASP A 25 15.36 5.59 -6.38
CA ASP A 25 14.99 4.45 -7.21
C ASP A 25 13.49 4.60 -7.50
N GLY A 26 13.11 4.54 -8.78
CA GLY A 26 11.84 5.04 -9.31
C GLY A 26 10.57 4.38 -8.76
N ASP A 27 10.63 3.71 -7.63
CA ASP A 27 9.54 3.68 -6.68
C ASP A 27 9.38 5.08 -6.07
N ALA A 28 8.56 5.89 -6.73
CA ALA A 28 7.68 6.76 -5.98
C ALA A 28 7.06 5.89 -4.87
N GLU A 29 7.56 6.03 -3.65
CA GLU A 29 6.86 5.78 -2.40
C GLU A 29 5.71 6.79 -2.32
N THR A 30 4.86 6.73 -3.34
CA THR A 30 3.53 7.25 -3.30
C THR A 30 2.72 6.18 -2.57
N THR A 31 2.49 6.43 -1.29
CA THR A 31 1.37 5.79 -0.59
C THR A 31 0.02 6.13 -1.24
N ALA A 32 0.00 6.93 -2.32
CA ALA A 32 -1.16 7.19 -3.15
C ALA A 32 -1.09 6.39 -4.48
N SER A 33 -1.96 5.39 -4.56
CA SER A 33 -2.46 4.72 -5.77
C SER A 33 -1.45 4.03 -6.70
N GLY A 34 -1.43 2.69 -6.67
CA GLY A 34 -1.06 1.94 -7.88
C GLY A 34 -0.51 0.53 -7.71
N ARG A 35 -1.32 -0.42 -7.21
CA ARG A 35 -1.34 -1.81 -7.73
C ARG A 35 -0.06 -2.67 -7.57
N ARG A 36 0.64 -2.62 -6.42
CA ARG A 36 1.88 -3.40 -6.17
C ARG A 36 1.81 -4.50 -5.09
N PHE A 37 0.63 -4.84 -4.57
CA PHE A 37 0.44 -6.05 -3.75
C PHE A 37 -0.69 -6.87 -4.36
N GLY A 38 -0.40 -8.11 -4.75
CA GLY A 38 -1.26 -8.93 -5.61
C GLY A 38 -2.73 -8.89 -5.22
N GLY A 39 -3.58 -8.48 -6.15
CA GLY A 39 -5.05 -8.66 -6.14
C GLY A 39 -5.83 -8.21 -4.89
N ALA A 40 -5.21 -7.55 -3.91
CA ALA A 40 -5.88 -7.21 -2.66
C ALA A 40 -6.77 -6.00 -2.88
N GLU A 41 -8.07 -6.24 -3.04
CA GLU A 41 -9.08 -5.18 -3.07
C GLU A 41 -9.21 -4.56 -1.67
N VAL A 42 -8.99 -3.25 -1.59
CA VAL A 42 -9.14 -2.49 -0.36
C VAL A 42 -10.58 -2.02 -0.23
N TYR A 43 -11.33 -2.65 0.65
CA TYR A 43 -12.70 -2.27 0.96
C TYR A 43 -12.74 -1.25 2.11
N GLN A 44 -13.34 -0.08 1.87
CA GLN A 44 -13.58 0.91 2.92
C GLN A 44 -14.85 0.53 3.70
N LEU A 45 -14.70 0.14 4.97
CA LEU A 45 -15.81 -0.20 5.85
C LEU A 45 -16.37 1.07 6.53
N ARG A 46 -17.61 1.43 6.21
CA ARG A 46 -18.34 2.50 6.92
C ARG A 46 -19.27 1.89 7.97
N LEU A 47 -18.92 2.09 9.24
CA LEU A 47 -19.74 1.69 10.39
C LEU A 47 -20.45 2.91 10.97
N SER A 48 -21.60 2.69 11.62
CA SER A 48 -22.23 3.72 12.44
C SER A 48 -21.35 4.06 13.65
N LEU A 49 -21.48 5.28 14.18
CA LEU A 49 -20.64 5.78 15.27
C LEU A 49 -20.62 4.83 16.48
N MET A 50 -21.80 4.41 16.95
CA MET A 50 -21.94 3.48 18.07
C MET A 50 -21.28 2.11 17.80
N ALA A 51 -21.34 1.62 16.56
CA ALA A 51 -20.70 0.35 16.19
C ALA A 51 -19.17 0.49 16.14
N ASN A 52 -18.66 1.63 15.67
CA ASN A 52 -17.22 1.91 15.66
C ASN A 52 -16.64 2.01 17.08
N GLU A 53 -17.34 2.69 17.98
CA GLU A 53 -16.94 2.79 19.40
C GLU A 53 -16.85 1.41 20.04
N ARG A 54 -17.89 0.58 19.90
CA ARG A 54 -17.87 -0.81 20.41
C ARG A 54 -16.77 -1.65 19.80
N LEU A 55 -16.54 -1.54 18.49
CA LEU A 55 -15.46 -2.25 17.82
C LEU A 55 -14.10 -1.83 18.37
N ARG A 56 -13.90 -0.53 18.60
CA ARG A 56 -12.67 0.02 19.18
C ARG A 56 -12.46 -0.47 20.60
N GLU A 57 -13.48 -0.48 21.44
CA GLU A 57 -13.41 -1.01 22.81
C GLU A 57 -13.04 -2.49 22.82
N LEU A 58 -13.67 -3.29 21.97
CA LEU A 58 -13.38 -4.72 21.83
C LEU A 58 -11.97 -4.97 21.30
N ALA A 59 -11.51 -4.17 20.34
CA ALA A 59 -10.16 -4.23 19.82
C ALA A 59 -9.13 -3.85 20.89
N ALA A 60 -9.40 -2.81 21.69
CA ALA A 60 -8.56 -2.42 22.82
C ALA A 60 -8.46 -3.54 23.86
N TYR A 61 -9.58 -4.19 24.20
CA TYR A 61 -9.61 -5.32 25.12
C TYR A 61 -8.81 -6.53 24.58
N ARG A 62 -8.88 -6.78 23.27
CA ARG A 62 -8.14 -7.84 22.58
C ARG A 62 -6.69 -7.48 22.25
N GLN A 63 -6.25 -6.25 22.54
CA GLN A 63 -4.95 -5.70 22.16
C GLN A 63 -4.71 -5.76 20.64
N THR A 64 -5.76 -5.59 19.84
CA THR A 64 -5.70 -5.60 18.37
C THR A 64 -6.09 -4.24 17.80
N SER A 65 -5.75 -4.02 16.53
CA SER A 65 -6.26 -2.86 15.79
C SER A 65 -7.76 -3.06 15.47
N PRO A 66 -8.61 -2.03 15.59
CA PRO A 66 -10.02 -2.13 15.23
C PRO A 66 -10.22 -2.57 13.77
N MET A 67 -9.32 -2.17 12.88
CA MET A 67 -9.36 -2.60 11.48
C MET A 67 -9.01 -4.09 11.33
N ALA A 68 -8.02 -4.59 12.08
CA ALA A 68 -7.65 -6.00 12.08
C ALA A 68 -8.77 -6.88 12.64
N LEU A 69 -9.41 -6.45 13.73
CA LEU A 69 -10.55 -7.15 14.33
C LEU A 69 -11.75 -7.22 13.37
N ALA A 70 -12.05 -6.12 12.68
CA ALA A 70 -13.10 -6.10 11.67
C ALA A 70 -12.80 -7.07 10.52
N GLN A 71 -11.56 -7.08 10.01
CA GLN A 71 -11.13 -8.01 8.96
C GLN A 71 -11.28 -9.47 9.40
N GLU A 72 -10.85 -9.79 10.62
CA GLU A 72 -10.97 -11.14 11.19
C GLU A 72 -12.43 -11.59 11.24
N TRP A 73 -13.33 -10.74 11.73
CA TRP A 73 -14.76 -11.08 11.81
C TRP A 73 -15.40 -11.26 10.43
N VAL A 74 -15.03 -10.43 9.45
CA VAL A 74 -15.51 -10.60 8.07
C VAL A 74 -15.06 -11.93 7.51
N MET A 75 -13.79 -12.31 7.70
CA MET A 75 -13.26 -13.60 7.24
C MET A 75 -13.97 -14.78 7.92
N GLN A 76 -14.16 -14.74 9.24
CA GLN A 76 -14.90 -15.77 9.98
C GLN A 76 -16.36 -15.91 9.50
N ARG A 77 -17.02 -14.78 9.20
CA ARG A 77 -18.40 -14.78 8.73
C ARG A 77 -18.52 -15.37 7.32
N LEU A 78 -17.59 -15.02 6.43
CA LEU A 78 -17.52 -15.57 5.07
C LEU A 78 -17.26 -17.09 5.09
N GLU A 79 -16.36 -17.55 5.95
CA GLU A 79 -16.07 -18.98 6.09
C GLU A 79 -17.31 -19.75 6.58
N TRP A 80 -17.97 -19.23 7.62
CA TRP A 80 -19.21 -19.80 8.12
C TRP A 80 -20.30 -19.87 7.03
N GLU A 81 -20.48 -18.80 6.26
CA GLU A 81 -21.47 -18.75 5.18
C GLU A 81 -21.14 -19.71 4.03
N SER A 82 -19.86 -19.81 3.65
CA SER A 82 -19.39 -20.79 2.67
C SER A 82 -19.67 -22.23 3.11
N GLN A 83 -19.41 -22.54 4.39
CA GLN A 83 -19.70 -23.85 4.95
C GLN A 83 -21.21 -24.16 5.00
N GLN A 84 -22.07 -23.15 5.23
CA GLN A 84 -23.52 -23.33 5.19
C GLN A 84 -24.00 -23.64 3.77
N LEU A 85 -23.51 -22.90 2.77
CA LEU A 85 -23.84 -23.12 1.35
C LEU A 85 -23.40 -24.49 0.84
N GLN A 86 -22.27 -25.02 1.33
CA GLN A 86 -21.81 -26.36 0.97
C GLN A 86 -22.67 -27.47 1.57
N ARG A 87 -23.44 -27.18 2.64
CA ARG A 87 -24.30 -28.15 3.34
C ARG A 87 -25.76 -28.13 2.86
N SER A 88 -26.15 -27.14 2.04
CA SER A 88 -27.49 -27.02 1.44
C SER A 88 -27.55 -27.66 0.07
#